data_AF-A0AAV4W8I9-F1
#
_entry.id   AF-A0AAV4W8I9-F1
#
_cell.length_a   1.000
_cell.length_b   1.000
_cell.length_c   1.000
_cell.angle_alpha   90.00
_cell.angle_beta   90.00
_cell.angle_gamma   90.00
#
_symmetry.space_group_name_H-M   'P 1'
#
loop_
_entity.id
_entity.type
_entity.pdbx_description
1 polymer ?
#
loop_
_entity_poly.entity_id
_entity_poly.type
_entity_poly.pdbx_seq_one_letter_code
_entity_poly.pdbx_strand_id
1 'polypeptide(L)'
;MKRQIRDRGLSNGYLPRNLFRLRKAALSRGTNLAILPQFYSKRRESTCYLDYKDHKIFWRLEWAFPHSINPITLYDERVDEETLLANCLDKYLLPQSTDTFQGQLDYYRSYGHAGVSVVVKDEGCPANVQKYILLKQYKSLKENFRKLTIIEYPKLIVVPNIHLYNYLG
;
A
#
# COMPACT_ATOMS: atom_id res chain seq x y z
N MET A 1 -23.51 -27.53 -1.22
CA MET A 1 -23.81 -26.47 -2.21
C MET A 1 -22.76 -25.37 -2.07
N LYS A 2 -21.71 -25.35 -2.90
CA LYS A 2 -20.60 -24.40 -2.79
C LYS A 2 -20.99 -23.09 -3.50
N ARG A 3 -21.13 -22.00 -2.76
CA ARG A 3 -21.35 -20.65 -3.32
C ARG A 3 -20.09 -20.20 -4.05
N GLN A 4 -20.17 -20.13 -5.37
CA GLN A 4 -19.20 -19.45 -6.23
C GLN A 4 -19.32 -17.95 -5.94
N ILE A 5 -18.26 -17.36 -5.41
CA ILE A 5 -18.13 -15.91 -5.28
C ILE A 5 -18.01 -15.37 -6.71
N ARG A 6 -19.03 -14.63 -7.14
CA ARG A 6 -19.06 -13.95 -8.44
C ARG A 6 -17.99 -12.85 -8.45
N ASP A 7 -17.01 -13.02 -9.33
CA ASP A 7 -16.04 -12.03 -9.76
C ASP A 7 -16.81 -10.79 -10.29
N ARG A 8 -16.94 -9.75 -9.46
CA ARG A 8 -17.49 -8.45 -9.86
C ARG A 8 -16.37 -7.43 -9.83
N GLY A 9 -15.76 -7.14 -10.98
CA GLY A 9 -14.88 -5.97 -11.11
C GLY A 9 -13.96 -5.99 -12.33
N LEU A 10 -14.31 -5.17 -13.33
CA LEU A 10 -13.50 -4.68 -14.47
C LEU A 10 -13.03 -5.75 -15.48
N SER A 11 -13.46 -5.57 -16.73
CA SER A 11 -13.29 -6.48 -17.86
C SER A 11 -11.91 -7.15 -17.96
N ASN A 12 -11.91 -8.49 -17.97
CA ASN A 12 -10.75 -9.35 -18.32
C ASN A 12 -10.35 -9.25 -19.81
N GLY A 13 -10.52 -8.09 -20.47
CA GLY A 13 -10.06 -7.84 -21.82
C GLY A 13 -8.52 -7.81 -21.85
N TYR A 14 -7.92 -8.99 -22.06
CA TYR A 14 -6.49 -9.28 -22.21
C TYR A 14 -5.53 -8.27 -21.59
N LEU A 15 -5.36 -8.35 -20.26
CA LEU A 15 -4.23 -7.70 -19.60
C LEU A 15 -2.92 -8.09 -20.30
N PRO A 16 -2.01 -7.14 -20.58
CA PRO A 16 -0.65 -7.44 -20.98
C PRO A 16 -0.03 -8.58 -20.15
N ARG A 17 0.73 -9.46 -20.80
CA ARG A 17 1.24 -10.71 -20.19
C ARG A 17 1.96 -10.48 -18.87
N ASN A 18 2.74 -9.42 -18.77
CA ASN A 18 3.45 -9.03 -17.55
C ASN A 18 2.49 -8.69 -16.40
N LEU A 19 1.41 -7.94 -16.68
CA LEU A 19 0.40 -7.57 -15.69
C LEU A 19 -0.46 -8.75 -15.25
N PHE A 20 -0.81 -9.63 -16.19
CA PHE A 20 -1.48 -10.87 -15.86
C PHE A 20 -0.65 -11.72 -14.89
N ARG A 21 0.65 -11.86 -15.16
CA ARG A 21 1.58 -12.59 -14.28
C ARG A 21 1.75 -11.92 -12.93
N LEU A 22 1.90 -10.59 -12.88
CA LEU A 22 1.93 -9.83 -11.64
C LEU A 22 0.66 -10.06 -10.80
N ARG A 23 -0.52 -9.97 -11.41
CA ARG A 23 -1.80 -10.25 -10.73
C ARG A 23 -1.87 -11.68 -10.20
N LYS A 24 -1.41 -12.67 -10.98
CA LYS A 24 -1.36 -14.08 -10.55
C LYS A 24 -0.38 -14.30 -9.39
N ALA A 25 0.79 -13.66 -9.44
CA ALA A 25 1.77 -13.69 -8.37
C ALA A 25 1.22 -13.06 -7.08
N ALA A 26 0.55 -11.91 -7.17
CA ALA A 26 -0.10 -11.28 -6.02
C ALA A 26 -1.16 -12.23 -5.42
N LEU A 27 -1.99 -12.84 -6.27
CA LEU A 27 -3.00 -13.79 -5.83
C LEU A 27 -2.40 -15.02 -5.14
N SER A 28 -1.26 -15.54 -5.60
CA SER A 28 -0.58 -16.68 -4.95
C SER A 28 -0.02 -16.34 -3.57
N ARG A 29 0.22 -15.05 -3.28
CA ARG A 29 0.57 -14.52 -1.95
C ARG A 29 -0.66 -14.23 -1.08
N GLY A 30 -1.85 -14.35 -1.65
CA GLY A 30 -3.12 -14.05 -1.00
C GLY A 30 -3.52 -12.58 -1.09
N THR A 31 -2.91 -11.77 -1.95
CA THR A 31 -3.29 -10.38 -2.21
C THR A 31 -4.15 -10.30 -3.46
N ASN A 32 -5.31 -9.66 -3.36
CA ASN A 32 -6.17 -9.42 -4.51
C ASN A 32 -5.75 -8.12 -5.22
N LEU A 33 -4.95 -8.24 -6.29
CA LEU A 33 -4.49 -7.10 -7.07
C LEU A 33 -5.46 -6.78 -8.22
N ALA A 34 -6.18 -5.67 -8.09
CA ALA A 34 -6.99 -5.10 -9.16
C ALA A 34 -6.13 -4.21 -10.06
N ILE A 35 -6.17 -4.46 -11.36
CA ILE A 35 -5.48 -3.67 -12.38
C ILE A 35 -6.51 -2.84 -13.14
N LEU A 36 -6.32 -1.53 -13.13
CA LEU A 36 -7.17 -0.55 -13.78
C LEU A 36 -6.86 -0.47 -15.28
N PRO A 37 -7.83 0.00 -16.09
CA PRO A 37 -7.58 0.36 -17.48
C PRO A 37 -6.49 1.42 -17.68
N GLN A 38 -5.86 1.43 -18.86
CA GLN A 38 -4.69 2.26 -19.18
C GLN A 38 -4.94 3.79 -19.08
N PHE A 39 -6.21 4.23 -19.20
CA PHE A 39 -6.57 5.65 -19.15
C PHE A 39 -6.60 6.25 -17.74
N TYR A 40 -6.52 5.43 -16.68
CA TYR A 40 -6.40 5.93 -15.31
C TYR A 40 -4.96 6.37 -15.02
N SER A 41 -4.78 7.56 -14.42
CA SER A 41 -3.47 8.07 -14.01
C SER A 41 -2.74 7.09 -13.08
N LYS A 42 -3.46 6.52 -12.10
CA LYS A 42 -2.93 5.51 -11.18
C LYS A 42 -2.32 4.31 -11.92
N ARG A 43 -2.89 3.89 -13.05
CA ARG A 43 -2.33 2.82 -13.90
C ARG A 43 -1.05 3.25 -14.60
N ARG A 44 -1.01 4.48 -15.12
CA ARG A 44 0.15 5.05 -15.82
C ARG A 44 1.35 5.28 -14.89
N GLU A 45 1.10 5.63 -13.63
CA GLU A 45 2.11 5.89 -12.61
C GLU A 45 2.60 4.62 -11.90
N SER A 46 1.87 3.52 -12.03
CA SER A 46 2.19 2.25 -11.38
C SER A 46 3.54 1.75 -11.86
N THR A 47 4.49 1.64 -10.93
CA THR A 47 5.80 1.03 -11.14
C THR A 47 5.88 -0.39 -10.57
N CYS A 48 4.73 -0.97 -10.17
CA CYS A 48 4.66 -2.34 -9.69
C CYS A 48 5.04 -3.34 -10.79
N TYR A 49 5.92 -4.29 -10.47
CA TYR A 49 6.27 -5.36 -11.39
C TYR A 49 6.61 -6.66 -10.65
N LEU A 50 6.54 -7.76 -11.39
CA LEU A 50 7.04 -9.06 -10.93
C LEU A 50 8.41 -9.25 -11.54
N ASP A 51 9.43 -9.38 -10.70
CA ASP A 51 10.72 -9.89 -11.15
C ASP A 51 10.63 -11.40 -11.37
N TYR A 52 11.06 -11.85 -12.55
CA TYR A 52 10.95 -13.26 -12.93
C TYR A 52 12.11 -14.11 -12.44
N LYS A 53 13.25 -13.50 -12.13
CA LYS A 53 14.44 -14.23 -11.69
C LYS A 53 14.27 -14.68 -10.25
N ASP A 54 13.90 -13.76 -9.37
CA ASP A 54 13.77 -14.02 -7.94
C ASP A 54 12.32 -14.33 -7.55
N HIS A 55 11.40 -14.30 -8.52
CA HIS A 55 9.97 -14.50 -8.31
C HIS A 55 9.36 -13.57 -7.26
N LYS A 56 9.86 -12.33 -7.17
CA LYS A 56 9.43 -11.31 -6.20
C LYS A 56 8.61 -10.20 -6.84
N ILE A 57 7.60 -9.72 -6.13
CA ILE A 57 6.89 -8.51 -6.49
C ILE A 57 7.65 -7.31 -5.93
N PHE A 58 7.84 -6.31 -6.77
CA PHE A 58 8.32 -5.00 -6.39
C PHE A 58 7.15 -4.03 -6.47
N TRP A 59 6.80 -3.42 -5.34
CA TRP A 59 5.64 -2.55 -5.20
C TRP A 59 6.02 -1.08 -5.37
N ARG A 60 5.19 -0.32 -6.07
CA ARG A 60 5.07 1.12 -5.79
C ARG A 60 4.31 1.27 -4.48
N LEU A 61 4.70 2.21 -3.63
CA LEU A 61 3.97 2.57 -2.41
C LEU A 61 3.58 4.05 -2.47
N GLU A 62 2.35 4.37 -2.09
CA GLU A 62 1.89 5.75 -1.86
C GLU A 62 1.75 5.96 -0.36
N TRP A 63 2.54 6.87 0.21
CA TRP A 63 2.54 7.19 1.63
C TRP A 63 1.81 8.51 1.87
N ALA A 64 0.75 8.48 2.66
CA ALA A 64 -0.01 9.66 3.05
C ALA A 64 0.25 10.02 4.51
N PHE A 65 0.55 11.30 4.74
CA PHE A 65 0.80 11.90 6.05
C PHE A 65 -0.26 13.00 6.31
N PRO A 66 -1.51 12.65 6.68
CA PRO A 66 -2.63 13.59 6.69
C PRO A 66 -2.70 14.54 7.91
N HIS A 67 -2.03 14.21 9.02
CA HIS A 67 -2.12 14.94 10.30
C HIS A 67 -1.02 15.99 10.54
N SER A 68 -0.14 16.26 9.59
CA SER A 68 0.79 17.39 9.68
C SER A 68 0.07 18.69 9.33
N ILE A 69 0.64 19.84 9.73
CA ILE A 69 0.14 21.18 9.35
C ILE A 69 -0.01 21.31 7.84
N ASN A 70 0.94 20.72 7.09
CA ASN A 70 0.90 20.62 5.64
C ASN A 70 0.86 19.13 5.26
N PRO A 71 -0.34 18.55 5.03
CA PRO A 71 -0.47 17.17 4.59
C PRO A 71 0.33 16.90 3.32
N ILE A 72 1.04 15.78 3.30
CA ILE A 72 1.88 15.41 2.16
C ILE A 72 1.63 13.97 1.74
N THR A 73 1.77 13.72 0.44
CA THR A 73 1.82 12.38 -0.15
C THR A 73 3.18 12.16 -0.79
N LEU A 74 3.84 11.07 -0.41
CA LEU A 74 5.15 10.67 -0.90
C LEU A 74 5.06 9.30 -1.57
N TYR A 75 6.06 8.96 -2.37
CA TYR A 75 6.07 7.71 -3.11
C TYR A 75 7.42 7.00 -2.96
N ASP A 76 7.35 5.68 -2.82
CA ASP A 76 8.49 4.80 -3.05
C ASP A 76 8.19 3.95 -4.29
N GLU A 77 9.22 3.75 -5.10
CA GLU A 77 9.12 2.93 -6.30
C GLU A 77 9.90 1.65 -6.12
N ARG A 78 9.34 0.54 -6.61
CA ARG A 78 10.02 -0.76 -6.70
C ARG A 78 10.55 -1.27 -5.35
N VAL A 79 9.71 -1.26 -4.33
CA VAL A 79 10.01 -1.80 -3.00
C VAL A 79 9.82 -3.32 -3.00
N ASP A 80 10.85 -4.09 -2.62
CA ASP A 80 10.78 -5.55 -2.52
C ASP A 80 9.68 -5.94 -1.53
N GLU A 81 8.76 -6.83 -1.93
CA GLU A 81 7.67 -7.31 -1.09
C GLU A 81 8.10 -7.98 0.21
N GLU A 82 9.34 -8.49 0.30
CA GLU A 82 9.88 -9.09 1.51
C GLU A 82 10.41 -8.02 2.49
N THR A 83 10.46 -6.75 2.10
CA THR A 83 10.89 -5.64 2.96
C THR A 83 9.92 -5.48 4.13
N LEU A 84 10.45 -5.33 5.34
CA LEU A 84 9.65 -5.00 6.52
C LEU A 84 9.01 -3.62 6.34
N LEU A 85 7.75 -3.50 6.75
CA LEU A 85 7.05 -2.22 6.69
C LEU A 85 7.74 -1.13 7.52
N ALA A 86 8.36 -1.50 8.65
CA ALA A 86 9.21 -0.60 9.44
C ALA A 86 10.35 -0.01 8.60
N ASN A 87 11.12 -0.86 7.90
CA ASN A 87 12.26 -0.42 7.10
C ASN A 87 11.84 0.53 5.96
N CYS A 88 10.66 0.32 5.36
CA CYS A 88 10.15 1.28 4.38
C CYS A 88 9.82 2.64 5.03
N LEU A 89 9.37 2.62 6.28
CA LEU A 89 8.96 3.80 7.03
C LEU A 89 10.15 4.58 7.61
N ASP A 90 11.31 3.94 7.83
CA ASP A 90 12.56 4.54 8.32
C ASP A 90 12.94 5.79 7.51
N LYS A 91 12.76 5.74 6.18
CA LYS A 91 13.03 6.86 5.26
C LYS A 91 12.30 8.15 5.66
N TYR A 92 11.13 8.03 6.29
CA TYR A 92 10.29 9.16 6.65
C TYR A 92 10.40 9.53 8.14
N LEU A 93 10.59 8.53 9.01
CA LEU A 93 10.66 8.74 10.46
C LEU A 93 12.06 9.08 10.98
N LEU A 94 13.11 8.70 10.26
CA LEU A 94 14.48 9.02 10.64
C LEU A 94 14.97 10.28 9.89
N PRO A 95 15.74 11.15 10.54
CA PRO A 95 16.40 12.26 9.85
C PRO A 95 17.31 11.74 8.74
N GLN A 96 17.19 12.31 7.54
CA GLN A 96 18.06 12.00 6.40
C GLN A 96 18.83 13.26 6.01
N SER A 97 20.09 13.10 5.61
CA SER A 97 20.95 14.23 5.21
C SER A 97 20.47 14.93 3.93
N THR A 98 19.69 14.25 3.10
CA THR A 98 19.17 14.74 1.82
C THR A 98 17.67 15.08 1.87
N ASP A 99 17.13 15.32 3.06
CA ASP A 99 15.69 15.44 3.24
C ASP A 99 15.14 16.74 2.63
N THR A 100 14.34 16.61 1.57
CA THR A 100 13.70 17.74 0.87
C THR A 100 12.36 18.15 1.48
N PHE A 101 11.87 17.39 2.47
CA PHE A 101 10.55 17.57 3.11
C PHE A 101 10.65 18.12 4.54
N GLN A 102 11.74 18.87 4.82
CA GLN A 102 12.04 19.45 6.14
C GLN A 102 10.83 20.19 6.72
N GLY A 103 10.46 19.87 7.97
CA GLY A 103 9.30 20.46 8.63
C GLY A 103 7.99 19.69 8.46
N GLN A 104 7.72 19.09 7.30
CA GLN A 104 6.42 18.44 7.03
C GLN A 104 6.29 17.10 7.77
N LEU A 105 7.39 16.39 7.94
CA LEU A 105 7.44 15.10 8.62
C LEU A 105 7.82 15.18 10.10
N ASP A 106 8.24 16.35 10.59
CA ASP A 106 8.74 16.53 11.96
C ASP A 106 7.71 16.11 13.02
N TYR A 107 6.43 16.38 12.73
CA TYR A 107 5.33 15.90 13.56
C TYR A 107 5.36 14.38 13.75
N TYR A 108 5.56 13.60 12.69
CA TYR A 108 5.64 12.14 12.75
C TYR A 108 6.96 11.65 13.34
N ARG A 109 8.07 12.32 13.00
CA ARG A 109 9.41 11.98 13.51
C ARG A 109 9.49 12.07 15.03
N SER A 110 8.82 13.06 15.62
CA SER A 110 8.76 13.21 17.08
C SER A 110 8.11 12.02 17.80
N TYR A 111 7.22 11.27 17.13
CA TYR A 111 6.60 10.06 17.65
C TYR A 111 7.45 8.80 17.42
N GLY A 112 8.30 8.80 16.38
CA GLY A 112 9.05 7.63 15.94
C GLY A 112 8.15 6.43 15.61
N HIS A 113 8.75 5.24 15.48
CA HIS A 113 8.01 4.02 15.12
C HIS A 113 6.93 3.65 16.13
N ALA A 114 7.23 3.77 17.42
CA ALA A 114 6.34 3.35 18.49
C ALA A 114 5.09 4.24 18.61
N GLY A 115 5.18 5.51 18.22
CA GLY A 115 4.07 6.47 18.31
C GLY A 115 3.25 6.61 17.04
N VAL A 116 3.55 5.87 15.96
CA VAL A 116 2.75 5.87 14.73
C VAL A 116 2.26 4.48 14.36
N SER A 117 1.14 4.47 13.64
CA SER A 117 0.53 3.30 13.03
C SER A 117 0.39 3.51 11.53
N VAL A 118 0.40 2.40 10.78
CA VAL A 118 0.16 2.43 9.33
C VAL A 118 -1.14 1.70 9.05
N VAL A 119 -2.07 2.37 8.38
CA VAL A 119 -3.37 1.80 8.00
C VAL A 119 -3.57 1.88 6.49
N VAL A 120 -4.43 1.00 5.97
CA VAL A 120 -4.89 1.01 4.59
C VAL A 120 -6.40 0.99 4.55
N LYS A 121 -6.99 1.65 3.56
CA LYS A 121 -8.43 1.54 3.33
C LYS A 121 -8.75 0.13 2.82
N ASP A 122 -9.80 -0.47 3.36
CA ASP A 122 -10.32 -1.74 2.88
C ASP A 122 -11.13 -1.53 1.59
N GLU A 123 -10.46 -1.69 0.45
CA GLU A 123 -11.10 -1.61 -0.88
C GLU A 123 -12.02 -2.81 -1.18
N GLY A 124 -12.07 -3.82 -0.30
CA GLY A 124 -13.00 -4.95 -0.40
C GLY A 124 -14.37 -4.69 0.23
N CYS A 125 -14.54 -3.59 0.99
CA CYS A 125 -15.80 -3.24 1.62
C CYS A 125 -16.78 -2.56 0.63
N PRO A 126 -18.10 -2.60 0.90
CA PRO A 126 -19.08 -1.83 0.14
C PRO A 126 -18.72 -0.34 0.07
N ALA A 127 -19.00 0.31 -1.06
CA ALA A 127 -18.56 1.70 -1.31
C ALA A 127 -19.06 2.74 -0.29
N ASN A 128 -20.15 2.45 0.41
CA ASN A 128 -20.73 3.28 1.47
C ASN A 128 -20.12 3.01 2.86
N VAL A 129 -19.22 2.04 2.99
CA VAL A 129 -18.53 1.69 4.23
C VAL A 129 -17.06 2.04 4.10
N GLN A 130 -16.60 2.92 4.98
CA GLN A 130 -15.19 3.24 5.09
C GLN A 130 -14.60 2.46 6.24
N LYS A 131 -13.83 1.43 5.90
CA LYS A 131 -13.12 0.61 6.87
C LYS A 131 -11.63 0.70 6.62
N TYR A 132 -10.86 0.69 7.69
CA TYR A 132 -9.41 0.63 7.61
C TYR A 132 -8.88 -0.64 8.27
N ILE A 133 -7.73 -1.09 7.76
CA ILE A 133 -7.00 -2.25 8.27
C ILE A 133 -5.66 -1.76 8.78
N LEU A 134 -5.37 -2.11 10.04
CA LEU A 134 -4.09 -1.81 10.68
C LEU A 134 -3.02 -2.80 10.20
N LEU A 135 -1.94 -2.25 9.62
CA LEU A 135 -0.76 -3.03 9.24
C LEU A 135 0.19 -3.22 10.43
N LYS A 136 1.11 -4.18 10.30
CA LYS A 136 2.10 -4.53 11.31
C LYS A 136 3.48 -4.14 10.82
N GLN A 137 4.09 -3.14 11.47
CA GLN A 137 5.42 -2.63 11.10
C GLN A 137 6.51 -3.71 11.12
N TYR A 138 6.42 -4.68 12.04
CA TYR A 138 7.37 -5.80 12.16
C TYR A 138 7.19 -6.91 11.12
N LYS A 139 6.23 -6.79 10.20
CA LYS A 139 5.98 -7.77 9.14
C LYS A 139 6.39 -7.21 7.77
N SER A 140 6.69 -8.13 6.86
CA SER A 140 6.96 -7.79 5.46
C SER A 140 5.73 -7.16 4.77
N LEU A 141 5.94 -6.48 3.64
CA LEU A 141 4.83 -6.02 2.79
C LEU A 141 3.97 -7.19 2.32
N LYS A 142 4.60 -8.31 1.92
CA LYS A 142 3.93 -9.55 1.49
C LYS A 142 2.98 -10.09 2.56
N GLU A 143 3.41 -10.14 3.81
CA GLU A 143 2.55 -10.59 4.91
C GLU A 143 1.43 -9.59 5.23
N ASN A 144 1.73 -8.29 5.22
CA ASN A 144 0.76 -7.24 5.48
C ASN A 144 -0.32 -7.15 4.40
N PHE A 145 0.06 -7.38 3.14
CA PHE A 145 -0.86 -7.29 2.00
C PHE A 145 -1.68 -8.56 1.79
N ARG A 146 -1.44 -9.60 2.59
CA ARG A 146 -2.24 -10.82 2.54
C ARG A 146 -3.69 -10.52 2.92
N LYS A 147 -4.62 -11.03 2.12
CA LYS A 147 -6.09 -10.81 2.19
C LYS A 147 -6.55 -9.38 1.88
N LEU A 148 -5.64 -8.46 1.54
CA LEU A 148 -6.04 -7.12 1.09
C LEU A 148 -6.48 -7.15 -0.38
N THR A 149 -7.40 -6.25 -0.72
CA THR A 149 -7.60 -5.81 -2.10
C THR A 149 -6.77 -4.55 -2.33
N ILE A 150 -5.87 -4.59 -3.30
CA ILE A 150 -5.02 -3.46 -3.71
C ILE A 150 -5.38 -3.08 -5.13
N ILE A 151 -5.61 -1.78 -5.38
CA ILE A 151 -5.88 -1.24 -6.71
C ILE A 151 -4.60 -0.60 -7.24
N GLU A 152 -3.96 -1.22 -8.23
CA GLU A 152 -2.62 -0.90 -8.79
C GLU A 152 -1.46 -1.00 -7.78
N TYR A 153 -1.50 -0.19 -6.73
CA TYR A 153 -0.51 -0.11 -5.67
C TYR A 153 -1.16 0.38 -4.37
N PRO A 154 -0.65 -0.04 -3.20
CA PRO A 154 -1.23 0.30 -1.91
C PRO A 154 -1.04 1.80 -1.59
N LYS A 155 -2.09 2.39 -0.99
CA LYS A 155 -2.02 3.68 -0.31
C LYS A 155 -1.93 3.43 1.19
N LEU A 156 -0.75 3.71 1.75
CA LEU A 156 -0.40 3.55 3.15
C LEU A 156 -0.61 4.89 3.86
N ILE A 157 -1.47 4.93 4.86
CA ILE A 157 -1.74 6.14 5.64
C ILE A 157 -0.98 6.00 6.96
N VAL A 158 -0.05 6.92 7.20
CA VAL A 158 0.69 7.00 8.46
C VAL A 158 -0.10 7.87 9.42
N VAL A 159 -0.41 7.32 10.60
CA VAL A 159 -1.31 7.94 11.57
C VAL A 159 -0.61 7.94 12.93
N PRO A 160 -0.41 9.09 13.59
CA PRO A 160 0.02 9.11 14.98
C PRO A 160 -0.99 8.35 15.84
N ASN A 161 -0.53 7.53 16.79
CA ASN A 161 -1.40 6.64 17.54
C ASN A 161 -2.53 7.37 18.28
N ILE A 162 -2.30 8.63 18.66
CA ILE A 162 -3.32 9.50 19.25
C ILE A 162 -4.54 9.74 18.33
N HIS A 163 -4.39 9.63 17.02
CA HIS A 163 -5.45 9.82 16.01
C HIS A 163 -6.01 8.49 15.48
N LEU A 164 -5.47 7.35 15.91
CA LEU A 164 -5.79 6.03 15.35
C LEU A 164 -7.27 5.65 15.52
N TYR A 165 -7.92 6.14 16.57
CA TYR A 165 -9.34 5.89 16.85
C TYR A 165 -10.26 6.36 15.71
N ASN A 166 -9.84 7.38 14.92
CA ASN A 166 -10.60 7.86 13.77
C ASN A 166 -10.64 6.86 12.59
N TYR A 167 -9.81 5.81 12.64
CA TYR A 167 -9.65 4.83 11.56
C TYR A 167 -10.18 3.44 11.91
N LEU A 168 -10.22 3.07 13.19
CA LEU A 168 -10.56 1.71 13.64
C LEU A 168 -12.00 1.58 14.17
N GLY A 169 -12.89 2.49 13.77
CA GLY A 169 -14.32 2.51 14.11
C GLY A 169 -15.14 1.41 13.45
#